data_AF-A0A3D0C810-F1
#
_entry.id   AF-A0A3D0C810-F1
#
_cell.length_a   1.000
_cell.length_b   1.000
_cell.length_c   1.000
_cell.angle_alpha   90.00
_cell.angle_beta   90.00
_cell.angle_gamma   90.00
#
_symmetry.space_group_name_H-M   'P 1'
#
loop_
_entity.id
_entity.type
_entity.pdbx_description
1 polymer ?
#
loop_
_entity_poly.entity_id
_entity_poly.type
_entity_poly.pdbx_seq_one_letter_code
_entity_poly.pdbx_strand_id
1 'polypeptide(L)' 'MTTNPKPAYRRILLKLSGEALMGDEGFGIDPKVLDRMAQEIKELVEMGIQVG' A
#
# COMPACT_ATOMS: atom_id res chain seq x y z
N MET A 1 12.91 -12.63 -21.18
CA MET A 1 12.00 -13.45 -20.34
C MET A 1 11.32 -12.49 -19.37
N THR A 2 10.06 -12.14 -19.60
CA THR A 2 9.31 -11.21 -18.76
C THR A 2 8.69 -11.98 -17.61
N THR A 3 9.39 -12.07 -16.48
CA THR A 3 8.81 -12.59 -15.24
C THR A 3 7.92 -11.50 -14.67
N ASN A 4 6.68 -11.40 -15.13
CA ASN A 4 5.66 -10.67 -14.40
C ASN A 4 5.01 -11.66 -13.44
N PRO A 5 5.46 -11.75 -12.17
CA PRO A 5 4.93 -12.72 -11.24
C PRO A 5 3.44 -12.45 -11.06
N LYS A 6 2.61 -13.48 -11.26
CA LYS A 6 1.19 -13.38 -10.94
C LYS A 6 1.06 -13.14 -9.43
N PRO A 7 0.18 -12.22 -8.98
CA PRO A 7 -0.07 -12.02 -7.56
C PRO A 7 -0.48 -13.32 -6.88
N ALA A 8 0.07 -13.59 -5.70
CA ALA A 8 -0.28 -14.79 -4.93
C ALA A 8 -1.73 -14.75 -4.40
N TYR A 9 -2.30 -13.54 -4.24
CA TYR A 9 -3.63 -13.33 -3.67
C TYR A 9 -4.48 -12.46 -4.58
N ARG A 10 -5.77 -12.82 -4.68
CA ARG A 10 -6.79 -12.03 -5.40
C ARG A 10 -7.40 -10.92 -4.53
N ARG A 11 -7.50 -11.14 -3.22
CA ARG A 11 -8.04 -10.19 -2.25
C ARG A 11 -7.22 -10.25 -0.96
N ILE A 12 -6.94 -9.08 -0.39
CA ILE A 12 -6.27 -8.92 0.90
C ILE A 12 -7.05 -7.95 1.78
N LEU A 13 -6.89 -8.09 3.10
CA LEU A 13 -7.25 -7.08 4.08
C LEU A 13 -5.94 -6.41 4.52
N LEU A 14 -5.72 -5.16 4.12
CA LEU A 14 -4.48 -4.44 4.40
C LEU A 14 -4.62 -3.63 5.68
N LYS A 15 -4.09 -4.17 6.79
CA LYS A 15 -4.04 -3.44 8.05
C LYS A 15 -2.81 -2.54 8.08
N LEU A 16 -3.03 -1.24 8.25
CA LEU A 16 -1.98 -0.25 8.50
C LEU A 16 -1.98 0.14 9.99
N SER A 17 -0.81 0.31 10.59
CA SER A 17 -0.69 0.88 11.95
C SER A 17 -0.68 2.40 11.87
N GLY A 18 -1.19 3.09 12.90
CA GLY A 18 -1.20 4.57 12.91
C GLY A 18 0.22 5.14 12.92
N GLU A 19 1.13 4.42 13.56
CA GLU A 19 2.57 4.70 13.61
C GLU A 19 3.21 4.66 12.22
N ALA A 20 2.72 3.80 11.32
CA ALA A 20 3.23 3.71 9.96
C ALA A 20 2.84 4.93 9.11
N LEU A 21 1.85 5.71 9.53
CA LEU A 21 1.41 6.93 8.85
C LEU A 21 2.08 8.19 9.41
N MET A 22 2.74 8.11 10.56
CA MET A 22 3.35 9.27 11.25
C MET A 22 4.65 9.73 10.58
N GLY A 23 5.34 8.84 9.86
CA GLY A 23 6.64 9.17 9.24
C GLY A 23 7.69 9.51 10.29
N ASP A 24 8.50 10.54 10.00
CA ASP A 24 9.51 11.05 10.94
C ASP A 24 8.92 12.06 11.96
N GLU A 25 7.69 12.54 11.72
CA GLU A 25 6.98 13.39 12.67
C GLU A 25 6.33 12.50 13.73
N GLY A 26 6.84 12.53 14.97
CA GLY A 26 6.39 11.68 16.08
C GLY A 26 4.93 11.84 16.52
N PHE A 27 4.09 12.55 15.76
CA PHE A 27 2.64 12.63 15.89
C PHE A 27 1.98 13.01 14.55
N GLY A 28 0.72 12.64 14.37
CA GLY A 28 -0.08 13.05 13.20
C GLY A 28 -0.04 12.05 12.03
N ILE A 29 -0.31 12.56 10.82
CA ILE A 29 -0.22 11.80 9.56
C ILE A 29 0.72 12.58 8.65
N ASP A 30 1.83 11.96 8.26
CA ASP A 30 2.74 12.49 7.26
C ASP A 30 2.12 12.34 5.87
N PRO A 31 1.81 13.46 5.17
CA PRO A 31 1.23 13.41 3.83
C PRO A 31 2.11 12.67 2.82
N LYS A 32 3.45 12.72 2.98
CA LYS A 32 4.37 12.03 2.06
C LYS A 32 4.26 10.52 2.20
N VAL A 33 4.12 10.03 3.43
CA VAL A 33 3.96 8.60 3.69
C VAL A 33 2.59 8.14 3.19
N LEU A 34 1.56 8.94 3.42
CA LEU A 34 0.21 8.68 2.91
C LEU A 34 0.20 8.60 1.38
N ASP A 35 0.79 9.57 0.68
CA ASP A 35 0.86 9.61 -0.78
C ASP A 35 1.61 8.40 -1.33
N ARG A 36 2.73 8.03 -0.69
CA ARG A 36 3.49 6.83 -1.06
C ARG A 36 2.65 5.57 -0.91
N MET A 37 2.00 5.37 0.24
CA MET A 37 1.14 4.21 0.46
C MET A 37 -0.02 4.16 -0.53
N ALA A 38 -0.61 5.31 -0.87
CA ALA A 38 -1.66 5.39 -1.86
C ALA A 38 -1.19 4.95 -3.25
N GLN A 39 0.03 5.30 -3.68
CA GLN A 39 0.60 4.81 -4.93
C GLN A 39 0.84 3.30 -4.89
N GLU A 40 1.41 2.77 -3.80
CA GLU A 40 1.64 1.33 -3.66
C GLU A 40 0.32 0.53 -3.71
N ILE A 41 -0.75 1.02 -3.04
CA ILE A 41 -2.09 0.40 -3.11
C ILE A 41 -2.67 0.51 -4.53
N LYS A 42 -2.49 1.64 -5.20
CA LYS A 42 -2.95 1.84 -6.57
C LYS A 42 -2.33 0.83 -7.53
N GLU A 43 -1.03 0.58 -7.43
CA GLU A 43 -0.35 -0.44 -8.25
C GLU A 43 -0.97 -1.83 -8.05
N LEU A 44 -1.27 -2.22 -6.81
CA LEU A 44 -1.95 -3.49 -6.52
C LEU A 44 -3.35 -3.57 -7.15
N VAL A 45 -4.10 -2.47 -7.10
CA VAL A 45 -5.44 -2.39 -7.71
C VAL A 45 -5.35 -2.47 -9.23
N GLU A 46 -4.38 -1.80 -9.86
CA GLU A 46 -4.12 -1.89 -11.30
C GLU A 46 -3.69 -3.29 -11.74
N MET A 47 -3.02 -4.05 -10.86
CA MET A 47 -2.75 -5.47 -11.05
C MET A 47 -3.98 -6.37 -10.86
N GLY A 48 -5.15 -5.81 -10.53
CA GLY A 48 -6.42 -6.53 -10.35
C GLY A 48 -6.60 -7.16 -8.97
N ILE A 49 -5.79 -6.80 -7.98
CA ILE A 49 -5.91 -7.26 -6.60
C ILE A 49 -6.95 -6.39 -5.88
N GLN A 50 -7.81 -7.04 -5.10
CA GLN A 50 -8.81 -6.36 -4.27
C GLN A 50 -8.21 -6.07 -2.90
N VAL A 51 -8.08 -4.79 -2.57
CA VAL A 51 -7.55 -4.33 -1.27
C VAL A 51 -8.71 -3.81 -0.45
N GLY A 52 -8.83 -4.26 0.80
CA GLY A 52 -9.85 -3.82 1.76
C GLY A 52 -9.29 -3.63 3.16
#